data_AF-A0A2A4MFR3-F1
#
_entry.id   AF-A0A2A4MFR3-F1
#
_cell.length_a   1.000
_cell.length_b   1.000
_cell.length_c   1.000
_cell.angle_alpha   90.00
_cell.angle_beta   90.00
_cell.angle_gamma   90.00
#
_symmetry.space_group_name_H-M   'P 1'
#
loop_
_entity.id
_entity.type
_entity.pdbx_description
1 polymer ?
#
loop_
_entity_poly.entity_id
_entity_poly.type
_entity_poly.pdbx_seq_one_letter_code
_entity_poly.pdbx_strand_id
1 'polypeptide(L)'
;MNNMAKNLILWVVIAGILLMVFSNVNQEPRVDVINYSDFNREVVSGRVGAVEIASNTVNGVRKDNTRFKTIIPSIGDVQLLDTLLQNNVEVNGREIEQQSIWIQLLMSVFPILIIIAVFFFFMRQMQGGGAGGKGGPMSFGKSKAKLIGDDQIKVTFADVAGVDEAKEDVQELVEFLKEPDKFQRLGGRI
;
A
#
# COMPACT_ATOMS: atom_id res chain seq x y z
N MET A 1 1.42 -11.70 25.16
CA MET A 1 1.10 -11.74 23.71
C MET A 1 2.36 -11.48 22.92
N ASN A 2 2.72 -12.41 22.03
CA ASN A 2 3.91 -12.31 21.18
C ASN A 2 3.89 -11.00 20.38
N ASN A 3 5.02 -10.29 20.26
CA ASN A 3 5.07 -8.99 19.54
C ASN A 3 4.58 -9.11 18.09
N MET A 4 4.77 -10.29 17.48
CA MET A 4 4.23 -10.62 16.16
C MET A 4 2.69 -10.63 16.14
N ALA A 5 2.05 -11.22 17.16
CA ALA A 5 0.59 -11.30 17.25
C ALA A 5 -0.04 -9.91 17.45
N LYS A 6 0.60 -9.02 18.25
CA LYS A 6 0.15 -7.64 18.41
C LYS A 6 0.22 -6.84 17.10
N ASN A 7 1.27 -7.04 16.31
CA ASN A 7 1.42 -6.36 15.03
C ASN A 7 0.41 -6.88 13.99
N LEU A 8 0.18 -8.20 13.95
CA LEU A 8 -0.82 -8.82 13.08
C LEU A 8 -2.25 -8.31 13.38
N ILE A 9 -2.62 -8.23 14.65
CA ILE A 9 -3.94 -7.70 15.07
C ILE A 9 -4.11 -6.26 14.59
N LEU A 10 -3.05 -5.45 14.72
CA LEU A 10 -3.09 -4.05 14.28
C LEU A 10 -3.29 -3.92 12.76
N TRP A 11 -2.63 -4.77 11.95
CA TRP A 11 -2.84 -4.81 10.50
C TRP A 11 -4.26 -5.23 10.11
N VAL A 12 -4.85 -6.20 10.82
CA VAL A 12 -6.23 -6.63 10.60
C VAL A 12 -7.21 -5.52 10.95
N VAL A 13 -6.96 -4.78 12.03
CA VAL A 13 -7.80 -3.62 12.42
C VAL A 13 -7.73 -2.50 11.38
N ILE A 14 -6.54 -2.16 10.88
CA ILE A 14 -6.38 -1.17 9.81
C ILE A 14 -7.10 -1.61 8.53
N ALA A 15 -6.93 -2.88 8.13
CA ALA A 15 -7.61 -3.43 6.96
C ALA A 15 -9.14 -3.40 7.12
N GLY A 16 -9.65 -3.72 8.32
CA GLY A 16 -11.07 -3.63 8.63
C GLY A 16 -11.62 -2.20 8.57
N ILE A 17 -10.89 -1.23 9.12
CA ILE A 17 -11.28 0.19 9.05
C ILE A 17 -11.26 0.70 7.61
N LEU A 18 -10.23 0.34 6.82
CA LEU A 18 -10.17 0.71 5.41
C LEU A 18 -11.33 0.11 4.62
N LEU A 19 -11.69 -1.16 4.84
CA LEU A 19 -12.86 -1.78 4.22
C LEU A 19 -14.17 -1.10 4.64
N MET A 20 -14.29 -0.69 5.91
CA MET A 20 -15.46 0.00 6.42
C MET A 20 -15.63 1.39 5.78
N VAL A 21 -14.54 2.16 5.68
CA VAL A 21 -14.53 3.45 4.98
C VAL A 21 -14.85 3.26 3.49
N PHE A 22 -14.24 2.28 2.84
CA PHE A 22 -14.45 2.03 1.42
C PHE A 22 -15.88 1.56 1.08
N SER A 23 -16.50 0.80 1.98
CA SER A 23 -17.89 0.35 1.83
C SER A 23 -18.92 1.46 2.11
N ASN A 24 -18.58 2.47 2.91
CA ASN A 24 -19.46 3.60 3.18
C ASN A 24 -19.40 4.68 2.08
N VAL A 25 -18.21 4.91 1.51
CA VAL A 25 -17.98 5.95 0.49
C VAL A 25 -18.69 5.65 -0.84
N ASN A 26 -18.95 4.37 -1.17
CA ASN A 26 -19.54 3.96 -2.45
C ASN A 26 -21.04 3.64 -2.38
N GLN A 27 -21.75 4.05 -1.33
CA GLN A 27 -23.21 3.93 -1.30
C GLN A 27 -23.83 5.01 -2.18
N GLU A 28 -23.75 4.86 -3.50
CA GLU A 28 -24.63 5.62 -4.38
C GLU A 28 -26.08 5.29 -3.99
N PRO A 29 -26.94 6.30 -3.77
CA PRO A 29 -28.35 6.07 -3.53
C PRO A 29 -28.90 5.19 -4.64
N ARG A 30 -29.65 4.12 -4.32
CA ARG A 30 -30.34 3.34 -5.35
C ARG A 30 -31.25 4.27 -6.14
N VAL A 31 -30.89 4.52 -7.40
CA VAL A 31 -31.70 5.27 -8.35
C VAL A 31 -32.39 4.26 -9.24
N ASP A 32 -33.72 4.22 -9.18
CA ASP A 32 -34.50 3.31 -10.03
C ASP A 32 -34.46 3.80 -11.49
N VAL A 33 -33.94 2.97 -12.39
CA VAL A 33 -33.94 3.29 -13.82
C VAL A 33 -35.25 2.82 -14.43
N ILE A 34 -36.06 3.75 -14.93
CA ILE A 34 -37.36 3.47 -15.55
C ILE A 34 -37.37 3.88 -17.02
N ASN A 35 -38.22 3.24 -17.82
CA ASN A 35 -38.39 3.62 -19.23
C ASN A 35 -39.11 4.96 -19.35
N TYR A 36 -38.92 5.65 -20.47
CA TYR A 36 -39.62 6.90 -20.78
C TYR A 36 -41.15 6.77 -20.74
N SER A 37 -41.68 5.66 -21.25
CA SER A 37 -43.12 5.37 -21.23
C SER A 37 -43.66 5.21 -19.82
N ASP A 38 -42.88 4.60 -18.92
CA ASP A 38 -43.28 4.35 -17.54
C ASP A 38 -43.22 5.65 -16.74
N PHE A 39 -42.21 6.48 -17.00
CA PHE A 39 -42.15 7.84 -16.50
C PHE A 39 -43.37 8.66 -16.92
N ASN A 40 -43.73 8.68 -18.21
CA ASN A 40 -44.90 9.44 -18.68
C ASN A 40 -46.19 8.96 -17.99
N ARG A 41 -46.34 7.63 -17.82
CA ARG A 41 -47.45 7.04 -17.06
C ARG A 41 -47.44 7.47 -15.59
N GLU A 42 -46.27 7.54 -14.97
CA GLU A 42 -46.11 8.00 -13.58
C GLU A 42 -46.47 9.49 -13.42
N VAL A 43 -46.09 10.33 -14.38
CA VAL A 43 -46.45 11.76 -14.43
C VAL A 43 -47.97 11.93 -14.52
N VAL A 44 -48.61 11.26 -15.48
CA VAL A 44 -50.07 11.30 -15.67
C VAL A 44 -50.82 10.72 -14.45
N SER A 45 -50.24 9.73 -13.77
CA SER A 45 -50.80 9.19 -12.53
C SER A 45 -50.59 10.08 -11.31
N GLY A 46 -49.90 11.23 -11.46
CA GLY A 46 -49.63 12.17 -10.38
C GLY A 46 -48.70 11.62 -9.29
N ARG A 47 -47.87 10.61 -9.58
CA ARG A 47 -46.92 10.02 -8.64
C ARG A 47 -45.60 10.78 -8.56
N VAL A 48 -45.29 11.55 -9.59
CA VAL A 48 -44.09 12.38 -9.68
C VAL A 48 -44.34 13.71 -8.97
N GLY A 49 -43.40 14.15 -8.13
CA GLY A 49 -43.47 15.43 -7.43
C GLY A 49 -42.58 16.49 -8.09
N ALA A 50 -41.33 16.14 -8.37
CA ALA A 50 -40.36 17.03 -9.01
C ALA A 50 -39.53 16.29 -10.05
N VAL A 51 -39.14 16.99 -11.10
CA VAL A 51 -38.22 16.49 -12.14
C VAL A 51 -37.14 17.50 -12.43
N GLU A 52 -35.94 16.98 -12.64
CA GLU A 52 -34.77 17.70 -13.08
C GLU A 52 -34.38 17.18 -14.46
N ILE A 53 -34.40 18.07 -15.46
CA ILE A 53 -34.11 17.73 -16.85
C ILE A 53 -32.69 18.22 -17.17
N ALA A 54 -31.80 17.29 -17.48
CA ALA A 54 -30.41 17.55 -17.84
C ALA A 54 -30.09 16.92 -19.21
N SER A 55 -30.07 17.75 -20.25
CA SER A 55 -29.85 17.37 -21.66
C SER A 55 -30.83 16.29 -22.15
N ASN A 56 -30.49 15.01 -21.95
CA ASN A 56 -31.30 13.86 -22.38
C ASN A 56 -31.70 12.93 -21.23
N THR A 57 -31.38 13.31 -19.99
CA THR A 57 -31.70 12.54 -18.79
C THR A 57 -32.68 13.33 -17.94
N VAL A 58 -33.71 12.65 -17.45
CA VAL A 58 -34.61 13.18 -16.42
C VAL A 58 -34.33 12.43 -15.13
N ASN A 59 -33.95 13.17 -14.10
CA ASN A 59 -33.89 12.68 -12.73
C ASN A 59 -35.15 13.17 -12.03
N GLY A 60 -35.94 12.27 -11.45
CA GLY A 60 -37.19 12.64 -10.81
C GLY A 60 -37.29 12.14 -9.38
N VAL A 61 -38.08 12.85 -8.59
CA VAL A 61 -38.47 12.48 -7.23
C VAL A 61 -39.97 12.24 -7.21
N ARG A 62 -40.36 11.04 -6.78
CA ARG A 62 -41.76 10.68 -6.56
C ARG A 62 -42.26 11.29 -5.26
N LYS A 63 -43.58 11.36 -5.08
CA LYS A 63 -44.21 11.84 -3.85
C LYS A 63 -43.88 11.00 -2.61
N ASP A 64 -43.35 9.78 -2.78
CA ASP A 64 -42.88 8.91 -1.71
C ASP A 64 -41.38 9.10 -1.38
N ASN A 65 -40.73 10.14 -1.92
CA ASN A 65 -39.30 10.43 -1.83
C ASN A 65 -38.37 9.41 -2.52
N THR A 66 -38.89 8.47 -3.30
CA THR A 66 -38.04 7.60 -4.13
C THR A 66 -37.51 8.37 -5.35
N ARG A 67 -36.24 8.11 -5.69
CA ARG A 67 -35.58 8.71 -6.85
C ARG A 67 -35.58 7.76 -8.02
N PHE A 68 -35.87 8.29 -9.19
CA PHE A 68 -35.79 7.55 -10.44
C PHE A 68 -35.02 8.34 -11.49
N LYS A 69 -34.55 7.61 -12.51
CA LYS A 69 -33.85 8.15 -13.66
C LYS A 69 -34.47 7.57 -14.93
N THR A 70 -34.72 8.42 -15.90
CA THR A 70 -35.16 8.03 -17.23
C THR A 70 -34.39 8.80 -18.29
N ILE A 71 -34.36 8.27 -19.51
CA ILE A 71 -33.66 8.86 -20.65
C ILE A 71 -34.73 9.26 -21.66
N ILE A 72 -34.68 10.51 -22.12
CA ILE A 72 -35.57 11.02 -23.16
C ILE A 72 -35.12 10.41 -24.50
N PRO A 73 -36.04 9.84 -25.30
CA PRO A 73 -35.70 9.38 -26.64
C PRO A 73 -35.19 10.54 -27.52
N SER A 74 -34.20 10.29 -28.38
CA SER A 74 -33.56 11.32 -29.22
C SER A 74 -34.50 12.02 -30.22
N ILE A 75 -35.71 11.49 -30.41
CA ILE A 75 -36.77 12.13 -31.21
C ILE A 75 -37.31 13.42 -30.55
N GLY A 76 -37.01 13.65 -29.27
CA GLY A 76 -37.51 14.77 -28.49
C GLY A 76 -38.99 14.62 -28.16
N ASP A 77 -39.41 15.19 -27.02
CA ASP A 77 -40.82 15.29 -26.66
C ASP A 77 -41.17 16.75 -26.37
N VAL A 78 -41.86 17.37 -27.34
CA VAL A 78 -42.28 18.77 -27.26
C VAL A 78 -43.41 18.95 -26.24
N GLN A 79 -44.20 17.90 -25.98
CA GLN A 79 -45.38 17.94 -25.08
C GLN A 79 -45.03 17.57 -23.63
N LEU A 80 -43.80 17.14 -23.38
CA LEU A 80 -43.38 16.72 -22.05
C LEU A 80 -43.52 17.86 -21.03
N LEU A 81 -43.08 19.07 -21.38
CA LEU A 81 -43.17 20.22 -20.47
C LEU A 81 -44.64 20.54 -20.13
N ASP A 82 -45.52 20.54 -21.13
CA ASP A 82 -46.95 20.79 -20.94
C ASP A 82 -47.58 19.72 -20.03
N THR A 83 -47.22 18.46 -20.26
CA THR A 83 -47.73 17.32 -19.47
C THR A 83 -47.27 17.41 -18.01
N LEU A 84 -46.04 17.82 -17.76
CA LEU A 84 -45.50 18.01 -16.41
C LEU A 84 -46.21 19.16 -15.67
N LEU A 85 -46.39 20.30 -16.33
CA LEU A 85 -47.05 21.47 -15.75
C LEU A 85 -48.54 21.20 -15.47
N GLN A 86 -49.24 20.51 -16.39
CA GLN A 86 -50.64 20.11 -16.19
C GLN A 86 -50.85 19.18 -14.99
N ASN A 87 -49.85 18.33 -14.70
CA ASN A 87 -49.91 17.39 -13.58
C ASN A 87 -49.30 17.95 -12.28
N ASN A 88 -49.06 19.27 -12.21
CA ASN A 88 -48.46 19.96 -11.05
C ASN A 88 -47.11 19.37 -10.63
N VAL A 89 -46.29 18.95 -11.62
CA VAL A 89 -44.93 18.50 -11.37
C VAL A 89 -44.01 19.71 -11.37
N GLU A 90 -43.19 19.84 -10.32
CA GLU A 90 -42.16 20.89 -10.25
C GLU A 90 -41.04 20.56 -11.25
N VAL A 91 -40.82 21.44 -12.23
CA VAL A 91 -39.78 21.25 -13.25
C VAL A 91 -38.63 22.19 -12.94
N ASN A 92 -37.50 21.60 -12.51
CA ASN A 92 -36.29 22.34 -12.20
C ASN A 92 -35.24 22.11 -13.30
N GLY A 93 -34.77 23.20 -13.89
CA GLY A 93 -33.58 23.16 -14.75
C GLY A 93 -32.35 23.13 -13.87
N ARG A 94 -31.63 22.01 -13.83
CA ARG A 94 -30.30 21.98 -13.20
C ARG A 94 -29.25 22.39 -14.22
N GLU A 95 -28.45 23.39 -13.86
CA GLU A 95 -27.09 23.47 -14.38
C GLU A 95 -26.38 22.17 -13.98
N ILE A 96 -25.57 21.61 -14.88
CA ILE A 96 -24.80 20.38 -14.62
C ILE A 96 -24.07 20.60 -13.29
N GLU A 97 -24.49 19.90 -12.21
CA GLU A 97 -23.80 19.96 -10.92
C GLU A 97 -22.40 19.40 -11.15
N GLN A 98 -21.46 20.29 -11.49
CA GLN A 98 -20.06 19.99 -11.46
C GLN A 98 -19.76 19.80 -9.99
N GLN A 99 -19.74 18.53 -9.55
CA GLN A 99 -19.15 18.19 -8.27
C GLN A 99 -17.82 18.93 -8.20
N SER A 100 -17.68 19.80 -7.20
CA SER A 100 -16.48 20.63 -7.08
C SER A 100 -15.29 19.69 -7.11
N ILE A 101 -14.46 19.81 -8.16
CA ILE A 101 -13.34 18.90 -8.44
C ILE A 101 -12.43 18.82 -7.20
N TRP A 102 -12.37 19.89 -6.41
CA TRP A 102 -11.70 19.94 -5.11
C TRP A 102 -12.29 19.02 -4.05
N ILE A 103 -13.63 18.98 -3.91
CA ILE A 103 -14.32 18.05 -2.99
C ILE A 103 -14.11 16.60 -3.46
N GLN A 104 -14.24 16.34 -4.76
CA GLN A 104 -14.04 15.00 -5.31
C GLN A 104 -12.60 14.52 -5.12
N LEU A 105 -11.61 15.40 -5.38
CA LEU A 105 -10.20 15.12 -5.18
C LEU A 105 -9.89 14.89 -3.70
N LEU A 106 -10.43 15.72 -2.79
CA LEU A 106 -10.25 15.55 -1.35
C LEU A 106 -10.78 14.19 -0.89
N MET A 107 -12.01 13.84 -1.28
CA MET A 107 -12.63 12.55 -0.93
C MET A 107 -11.86 11.36 -1.50
N SER A 108 -11.31 11.50 -2.71
CA SER A 108 -10.50 10.47 -3.37
C SER A 108 -9.12 10.30 -2.73
N VAL A 109 -8.48 11.41 -2.32
CA VAL A 109 -7.13 11.42 -1.75
C VAL A 109 -7.14 11.14 -0.24
N PHE A 110 -8.26 11.36 0.45
CA PHE A 110 -8.40 11.15 1.89
C PHE A 110 -8.02 9.74 2.36
N PRO A 111 -8.47 8.63 1.73
CA PRO A 111 -8.04 7.29 2.10
C PRO A 111 -6.52 7.09 1.97
N ILE A 112 -5.91 7.66 0.93
CA ILE A 112 -4.46 7.57 0.68
C ILE A 112 -3.70 8.34 1.77
N LEU A 113 -4.19 9.52 2.17
CA LEU A 113 -3.58 10.30 3.25
C LEU A 113 -3.62 9.56 4.59
N ILE A 114 -4.70 8.85 4.91
CA ILE A 114 -4.77 8.00 6.11
C ILE A 114 -3.68 6.92 6.07
N ILE A 115 -3.52 6.24 4.93
CA ILE A 115 -2.49 5.20 4.77
C ILE A 115 -1.09 5.81 4.95
N ILE A 116 -0.82 6.96 4.34
CA ILE A 116 0.47 7.65 4.46
C ILE A 116 0.71 8.09 5.91
N ALA A 117 -0.31 8.63 6.60
CA ALA A 117 -0.19 9.06 7.99
C ALA A 117 0.12 7.89 8.93
N VAL A 118 -0.55 6.75 8.74
CA VAL A 118 -0.30 5.52 9.49
C VAL A 118 1.09 4.97 9.17
N PHE A 119 1.48 4.94 7.89
CA PHE A 119 2.81 4.52 7.46
C PHE A 119 3.92 5.40 8.08
N PHE A 120 3.74 6.72 8.09
CA PHE A 120 4.67 7.65 8.71
C PHE A 120 4.71 7.50 10.23
N PHE A 121 3.57 7.26 10.88
CA PHE A 121 3.50 6.94 12.30
C PHE A 121 4.31 5.68 12.62
N PHE A 122 4.23 4.62 11.80
CA PHE A 122 5.05 3.41 11.97
C PHE A 122 6.53 3.63 11.72
N MET A 123 6.90 4.40 10.68
CA MET A 123 8.30 4.75 10.45
C MET A 123 8.88 5.50 11.66
N ARG A 124 8.13 6.45 12.20
CA ARG A 124 8.53 7.20 13.40
C ARG A 124 8.60 6.32 14.64
N GLN A 125 7.70 5.34 14.79
CA GLN A 125 7.71 4.40 15.91
C GLN A 125 8.88 3.40 15.83
N MET A 126 9.21 2.90 14.63
CA MET A 126 10.36 2.02 14.42
C MET A 126 11.71 2.75 14.59
N GLN A 127 11.74 4.06 14.34
CA GLN A 127 12.97 4.87 14.49
C GLN A 127 13.14 5.46 15.90
N GLY A 128 12.06 5.59 16.67
CA GLY A 128 12.07 6.05 18.07
C GLY A 128 12.34 4.95 19.11
N GLY A 129 12.39 3.69 18.69
CA GLY A 129 12.67 2.53 19.55
C GLY A 129 14.12 2.07 19.47
N GLY A 130 15.05 2.91 19.94
CA GLY A 130 16.45 2.52 20.12
C GLY A 130 17.36 2.86 18.94
N ALA A 131 18.43 3.58 19.26
CA ALA A 131 19.54 3.90 18.39
C ALA A 131 20.00 2.71 17.53
N GLY A 132 20.27 2.99 16.25
CA GLY A 132 21.10 2.19 15.34
C GLY A 132 21.21 0.69 15.64
N GLY A 133 20.27 -0.12 15.19
CA GLY A 133 20.44 -1.57 15.30
C GLY A 133 19.35 -2.37 14.62
N LYS A 134 19.69 -3.01 13.50
CA LYS A 134 18.99 -4.16 12.90
C LYS A 134 17.50 -3.94 12.58
N GLY A 135 17.20 -3.47 11.37
CA GLY A 135 15.84 -3.68 10.82
C GLY A 135 15.35 -2.66 9.78
N GLY A 136 16.06 -1.56 9.55
CA GLY A 136 15.72 -0.65 8.46
C GLY A 136 15.95 -1.28 7.08
N PRO A 137 15.23 -0.85 6.03
CA PRO A 137 15.47 -1.27 4.63
C PRO A 137 16.91 -1.03 4.16
N MET A 138 17.66 -0.15 4.82
CA MET A 138 19.11 0.04 4.61
C MET A 138 20.01 -1.08 5.19
N SER A 139 19.48 -2.08 5.89
CA SER A 139 20.27 -3.22 6.38
C SER A 139 20.37 -4.39 5.40
N PHE A 140 19.62 -4.34 4.29
CA PHE A 140 19.63 -5.37 3.24
C PHE A 140 20.93 -5.44 2.40
N GLY A 141 21.86 -4.49 2.57
CA GLY A 141 23.13 -4.46 1.85
C GLY A 141 24.38 -4.82 2.67
N LYS A 142 24.28 -4.95 4.00
CA LYS A 142 25.45 -5.28 4.82
C LYS A 142 25.57 -6.79 4.92
N SER A 143 26.15 -7.38 3.87
CA SER A 143 26.75 -8.71 3.96
C SER A 143 27.54 -8.79 5.27
N LYS A 144 27.13 -9.68 6.17
CA LYS A 144 27.95 -10.14 7.28
C LYS A 144 29.02 -11.10 6.75
N ALA A 145 29.76 -10.69 5.73
CA ALA A 145 31.05 -11.29 5.48
C ALA A 145 31.90 -10.90 6.69
N LYS A 146 32.02 -11.83 7.63
CA LYS A 146 33.04 -11.77 8.67
C LYS A 146 34.36 -11.63 7.91
N LEU A 147 34.91 -10.42 7.86
CA LEU A 147 36.29 -10.20 7.45
C LEU A 147 37.13 -10.88 8.52
N ILE A 148 37.38 -12.17 8.33
CA ILE A 148 38.48 -12.85 8.97
C ILE A 148 39.69 -12.21 8.31
N GLY A 149 40.29 -11.20 8.98
CA GLY A 149 41.59 -10.73 8.56
C GLY A 149 42.56 -11.90 8.62
N ASP A 150 43.44 -12.03 7.62
CA ASP A 150 44.53 -13.02 7.59
C ASP A 150 45.36 -13.01 8.88
N ASP A 151 45.30 -11.92 9.65
CA ASP A 151 46.00 -11.71 10.91
C ASP A 151 45.50 -12.56 12.10
N GLN A 152 44.44 -13.38 11.93
CA GLN A 152 43.92 -14.24 13.01
C GLN A 152 44.34 -15.71 12.93
N ILE A 153 44.95 -16.18 11.84
CA ILE A 153 45.35 -17.59 11.72
C ILE A 153 46.82 -17.74 12.12
N LYS A 154 47.07 -17.83 13.42
CA LYS A 154 48.37 -18.25 13.97
C LYS A 154 48.39 -19.77 14.10
N VAL A 155 48.73 -20.47 13.02
CA VAL A 155 49.01 -21.92 13.07
C VAL A 155 50.46 -22.14 13.49
N THR A 156 50.68 -23.12 14.36
CA THR A 156 52.00 -23.53 14.85
C THR A 156 52.27 -24.99 14.49
N PHE A 157 53.52 -25.45 14.61
CA PHE A 157 53.86 -26.86 14.37
C PHE A 157 53.11 -27.84 15.30
N ALA A 158 52.63 -27.36 16.45
CA ALA A 158 51.79 -28.12 17.37
C ALA A 158 50.39 -28.43 16.79
N ASP A 159 49.92 -27.65 15.83
CA ASP A 159 48.59 -27.80 15.21
C ASP A 159 48.58 -28.79 14.03
N VAL A 160 49.73 -29.35 13.67
CA VAL A 160 49.88 -30.36 12.60
C VAL A 160 49.91 -31.75 13.23
N ALA A 161 49.07 -32.69 12.79
CA ALA A 161 49.00 -34.05 13.35
C ALA A 161 49.59 -35.11 12.40
N GLY A 162 50.30 -36.09 12.94
CA GLY A 162 50.62 -37.36 12.25
C GLY A 162 51.87 -37.39 11.38
N VAL A 163 52.71 -36.35 11.39
CA VAL A 163 53.93 -36.27 10.57
C VAL A 163 55.10 -35.70 11.38
N ASP A 164 55.45 -36.37 12.47
CA ASP A 164 56.43 -35.82 13.44
C ASP A 164 57.84 -35.74 12.86
N GLU A 165 58.26 -36.71 12.03
CA GLU A 165 59.56 -36.70 11.34
C GLU A 165 59.72 -35.47 10.43
N ALA A 166 58.72 -35.16 9.61
CA ALA A 166 58.77 -33.97 8.74
C ALA A 166 58.68 -32.64 9.51
N LYS A 167 58.12 -32.62 10.72
CA LYS A 167 58.14 -31.41 11.55
C LYS A 167 59.54 -31.15 12.09
N GLU A 168 60.26 -32.19 12.52
CA GLU A 168 61.63 -32.06 13.03
C GLU A 168 62.56 -31.54 11.93
N ASP A 169 62.50 -32.12 10.72
CA ASP A 169 63.31 -31.68 9.58
C ASP A 169 63.09 -30.19 9.24
N VAL A 170 61.83 -29.75 9.23
CA VAL A 170 61.49 -28.36 8.92
C VAL A 170 61.83 -27.43 10.08
N GLN A 171 61.73 -27.88 11.33
CA GLN A 171 62.16 -27.11 12.50
C GLN A 171 63.67 -26.87 12.47
N GLU A 172 64.47 -27.87 12.11
CA GLU A 172 65.92 -27.71 11.93
C GLU A 172 66.24 -26.69 10.83
N LEU A 173 65.52 -26.74 9.71
CA LEU A 173 65.67 -25.78 8.62
C LEU A 173 65.34 -24.35 9.05
N VAL A 174 64.28 -24.17 9.84
CA VAL A 174 63.92 -22.88 10.42
C VAL A 174 64.95 -22.41 11.46
N GLU A 175 65.50 -23.31 12.27
CA GLU A 175 66.55 -23.01 13.24
C GLU A 175 67.86 -22.61 12.54
N PHE A 176 68.21 -23.29 11.44
CA PHE A 176 69.32 -22.93 10.56
C PHE A 176 69.16 -21.53 9.99
N LEU A 177 67.96 -21.19 9.50
CA LEU A 177 67.67 -19.85 8.96
C LEU A 177 67.72 -18.76 10.05
N LYS A 178 67.37 -19.08 11.30
CA LYS A 178 67.42 -18.14 12.42
C LYS A 178 68.83 -17.96 12.98
N GLU A 179 69.61 -19.04 13.09
CA GLU A 179 70.93 -19.06 13.72
C GLU A 179 71.98 -19.75 12.82
N PRO A 180 72.27 -19.20 11.63
CA PRO A 180 73.16 -19.85 10.66
C PRO A 180 74.58 -20.08 11.20
N ASP A 181 75.04 -19.21 12.10
CA ASP A 181 76.38 -19.28 12.71
C ASP A 181 76.58 -20.54 13.58
N LYS A 182 75.50 -21.08 14.17
CA LYS A 182 75.55 -22.32 14.98
C LYS A 182 75.83 -23.52 14.07
N PHE A 183 75.17 -23.59 12.93
CA PHE A 183 75.29 -24.69 11.98
C PHE A 183 76.55 -24.59 11.10
N GLN A 184 77.02 -23.38 10.77
CA GLN A 184 78.30 -23.20 10.08
C GLN A 184 79.50 -23.68 10.92
N ARG A 185 79.47 -23.48 12.24
CA ARG A 185 80.52 -23.96 13.17
C ARG A 185 80.60 -25.48 13.26
N LEU A 186 79.47 -26.16 13.07
CA LEU A 186 79.37 -27.62 13.04
C LEU A 186 79.68 -28.21 11.64
N GLY A 187 80.04 -27.37 10.66
CA GLY A 187 80.42 -27.79 9.31
C GLY A 187 79.26 -27.89 8.30
N GLY A 188 78.07 -27.40 8.65
CA GLY A 188 76.91 -27.39 7.76
C GLY A 188 77.11 -26.49 6.54
N ARG A 189 77.00 -27.08 5.36
CA ARG A 189 76.88 -26.40 4.06
C ARG A 189 75.67 -26.98 3.34
N ILE A 190 74.89 -26.12 2.69
CA ILE A 190 73.74 -26.52 1.86
C ILE A 190 74.26 -27.29 0.64
#